data_AF-A0A0Q3WSK4-F1
#
_entry.id   AF-A0A0Q3WSK4-F1
#
_cell.length_a   1.000
_cell.length_b   1.000
_cell.length_c   1.000
_cell.angle_alpha   90.00
_cell.angle_beta   90.00
_cell.angle_gamma   90.00
#
_symmetry.space_group_name_H-M   'P 1'
#
loop_
_entity.id
_entity.type
_entity.pdbx_description
1 polymer ?
#
loop_
_entity_poly.entity_id
_entity_poly.type
_entity_poly.pdbx_seq_one_letter_code
_entity_poly.pdbx_strand_id
1 'polypeptide(L)'
;MKINKFFTWFLFVSILLISLPHTSSAHAYIVKSTPAEDEVLEKSPSKVSIQFDEEIQPAFRSLKVLDQTGKRVDRNDAHINKKNKTILEGNLKSNLGDGTYTIQWNIISSDGHPVNGTIPFQIGNAGKSVGQAAAATSGYTPHADMIVIRWLFYISCSLFVGVLFFSLFVYKGKSLYFSNKVYRILRYSIWGLFLSIVLSLPLQTTIDSGLSWTNAIHFSLLMETIKDTKFGHIWLVQIGLMIILSFITYLFIHSKGKKQMAYAGIIALFAILVSKSFIGHATTFKYQSIGITIDFLHMAAAALWIGSLLAIIFLLRKKEDETSYWSSIQQYSYWGAAFVAIIVATGMYESFQFIPTFNALFHTSYGQIIIAKIVLLLFMIGFALFNFLRGKSKKKALGPSIWIEFGVGVIVFILAAFLTNLPTGLAAPGDVQQTTVTKDGYSITLHITPNKIGKNEFKVDILRKGKQVQNLDQVSLSLICLDMDMGENKVQFNRNDLQENKPVTGVLSMAGRWKIHVHGLTDSLQNIDADFTITAGSQ
;
A
#
# COMPACT_ATOMS: atom_id res chain seq x y z
N MET A 1 34.52 -2.05 -20.05
CA MET A 1 33.70 -3.11 -19.45
C MET A 1 32.72 -3.59 -20.53
N LYS A 2 32.95 -4.74 -21.18
CA LYS A 2 32.03 -5.24 -22.22
C LYS A 2 30.78 -5.80 -21.52
N ILE A 3 29.67 -5.07 -21.58
CA ILE A 3 28.37 -5.57 -21.11
C ILE A 3 28.00 -6.80 -21.95
N ASN A 4 27.71 -7.91 -21.28
CA ASN A 4 27.48 -9.20 -21.91
C ASN A 4 26.19 -9.14 -22.75
N LYS A 5 26.21 -9.58 -24.02
CA LYS A 5 25.06 -9.52 -24.95
C LYS A 5 23.81 -10.22 -24.38
N PHE A 6 24.01 -11.20 -23.51
CA PHE A 6 22.97 -11.90 -22.78
C PHE A 6 22.21 -10.99 -21.78
N PHE A 7 22.93 -10.10 -21.08
CA PHE A 7 22.37 -9.16 -20.11
C PHE A 7 21.49 -8.11 -20.80
N THR A 8 21.92 -7.62 -21.97
CA THR A 8 21.14 -6.69 -22.80
C THR A 8 19.87 -7.31 -23.38
N TRP A 9 19.93 -8.58 -23.80
CA TRP A 9 18.76 -9.27 -24.36
C TRP A 9 17.71 -9.57 -23.28
N PHE A 10 18.15 -9.94 -22.09
CA PHE A 10 17.25 -10.12 -20.94
C PHE A 10 16.61 -8.80 -20.51
N LEU A 11 17.38 -7.71 -20.41
CA LEU A 11 16.83 -6.38 -20.10
C LEU A 11 15.72 -6.01 -21.09
N PHE A 12 15.93 -6.31 -22.37
CA PHE A 12 14.96 -6.06 -23.43
C PHE A 12 13.69 -6.92 -23.30
N VAL A 13 13.82 -8.21 -22.97
CA VAL A 13 12.67 -9.11 -22.74
C VAL A 13 11.91 -8.74 -21.46
N SER A 14 12.61 -8.37 -20.39
CA SER A 14 12.00 -7.86 -19.17
C SER A 14 11.23 -6.56 -19.43
N ILE A 15 11.78 -5.63 -20.23
CA ILE A 15 11.10 -4.40 -20.65
C ILE A 15 9.86 -4.70 -21.51
N LEU A 16 9.92 -5.72 -22.39
CA LEU A 16 8.79 -6.12 -23.23
C LEU A 16 7.63 -6.74 -22.44
N LEU A 17 7.93 -7.41 -21.31
CA LEU A 17 6.92 -7.95 -20.39
C LEU A 17 6.30 -6.88 -19.48
N ILE A 18 6.91 -5.69 -19.40
CA ILE A 18 6.49 -4.55 -18.56
C ILE A 18 5.50 -3.62 -19.30
N SER A 19 5.32 -3.78 -20.62
CA SER A 19 4.58 -2.83 -21.46
C SER A 19 3.14 -3.26 -21.82
N LEU A 20 2.30 -3.47 -20.80
CA LEU A 20 0.83 -3.37 -20.97
C LEU A 20 0.32 -2.21 -20.10
N PRO A 21 -0.21 -1.13 -20.69
CA PRO A 21 -0.71 0.00 -19.92
C PRO A 21 -2.07 -0.36 -19.30
N HIS A 22 -2.14 -0.38 -17.97
CA HIS A 22 -3.39 -0.28 -17.22
C HIS A 22 -3.27 0.83 -16.17
N THR A 23 -4.30 1.66 -16.08
CA THR A 23 -4.52 2.55 -14.95
C THR A 23 -5.32 1.76 -13.91
N SER A 24 -4.73 1.42 -12.76
CA SER A 24 -5.45 0.81 -11.65
C SER A 24 -5.23 1.64 -10.39
N SER A 25 -6.30 1.87 -9.64
CA SER A 25 -6.23 2.42 -8.28
C SER A 25 -5.54 1.43 -7.34
N ALA A 26 -5.08 1.92 -6.19
CA ALA A 26 -4.46 1.08 -5.16
C ALA A 26 -5.46 0.38 -4.25
N HIS A 27 -6.73 0.73 -4.34
CA HIS A 27 -7.81 0.07 -3.64
C HIS A 27 -9.08 0.32 -4.44
N ALA A 28 -9.99 -0.66 -4.44
CA ALA A 28 -11.29 -0.50 -5.07
C ALA A 28 -12.13 0.42 -4.17
N TYR A 29 -12.50 1.57 -4.73
CA TYR A 29 -13.38 2.55 -4.08
C TYR A 29 -14.79 2.44 -4.66
N ILE A 30 -15.80 2.65 -3.82
CA ILE A 30 -17.21 2.57 -4.23
C ILE A 30 -17.57 3.79 -5.07
N VAL A 31 -17.77 3.59 -6.38
CA VAL A 31 -18.26 4.63 -7.30
C VAL A 31 -19.75 4.87 -7.14
N LYS A 32 -20.51 3.82 -6.87
CA LYS A 32 -21.97 3.89 -6.76
C LYS A 32 -22.48 2.72 -5.95
N SER A 33 -23.50 2.95 -5.12
CA SER A 33 -24.29 1.87 -4.54
C SER A 33 -25.77 2.04 -4.86
N THR A 34 -26.49 0.92 -4.85
CA THR A 34 -27.94 0.90 -4.94
C THR A 34 -28.42 -0.17 -3.96
N PRO A 35 -29.08 0.20 -2.85
CA PRO A 35 -29.39 1.58 -2.42
C PRO A 35 -28.15 2.44 -2.17
N ALA A 36 -28.30 3.76 -2.32
CA ALA A 36 -27.29 4.73 -1.92
C ALA A 36 -27.14 4.74 -0.39
N GLU A 37 -26.01 5.26 0.08
CA GLU A 37 -25.77 5.43 1.51
C GLU A 37 -26.84 6.35 2.11
N ASP A 38 -27.42 5.93 3.23
CA ASP A 38 -28.49 6.64 3.94
C ASP A 38 -29.75 6.91 3.12
N GLU A 39 -29.89 6.24 1.97
CA GLU A 39 -31.10 6.33 1.15
C GLU A 39 -32.31 5.76 1.89
N VAL A 40 -33.40 6.52 1.89
CA VAL A 40 -34.70 6.10 2.43
C VAL A 40 -35.59 5.66 1.28
N LEU A 41 -35.87 4.36 1.22
CA LEU A 41 -36.69 3.75 0.18
C LEU A 41 -38.14 3.61 0.64
N GLU A 42 -39.09 3.94 -0.24
CA GLU A 42 -40.52 3.70 0.04
C GLU A 42 -40.88 2.19 0.03
N LYS A 43 -40.13 1.38 -0.72
CA LYS A 43 -40.41 -0.05 -0.92
C LYS A 43 -39.12 -0.85 -0.88
N SER A 44 -39.23 -2.09 -0.40
CA SER A 44 -38.13 -3.06 -0.40
C SER A 44 -37.57 -3.26 -1.82
N PRO A 45 -36.26 -3.05 -2.04
CA PRO A 45 -35.63 -3.38 -3.31
C PRO A 45 -35.52 -4.91 -3.46
N SER A 46 -35.42 -5.38 -4.71
CA SER A 46 -35.25 -6.81 -5.01
C SER A 46 -33.79 -7.28 -4.94
N LYS A 47 -32.85 -6.35 -5.11
CA LYS A 47 -31.41 -6.59 -5.07
C LYS A 47 -30.68 -5.37 -4.53
N VAL A 48 -29.43 -5.59 -4.14
CA VAL A 48 -28.47 -4.51 -3.89
C VAL A 48 -27.28 -4.66 -4.84
N SER A 49 -26.65 -3.54 -5.17
CA SER A 49 -25.45 -3.52 -6.02
C SER A 49 -24.46 -2.46 -5.55
N ILE A 50 -23.18 -2.78 -5.68
CA ILE A 50 -22.05 -1.88 -5.39
C ILE A 50 -21.16 -1.88 -6.63
N GLN A 51 -20.91 -0.71 -7.20
CA GLN A 51 -19.97 -0.49 -8.30
C GLN A 51 -18.69 0.13 -7.77
N PHE A 52 -17.55 -0.39 -8.23
CA PHE A 52 -16.21 0.10 -7.89
C PHE A 52 -15.57 0.84 -9.08
N ASP A 53 -14.50 1.57 -8.81
CA ASP A 53 -13.70 2.31 -9.82
C ASP A 53 -12.73 1.40 -10.61
N GLU A 54 -12.57 0.16 -10.17
CA GLU A 54 -11.74 -0.86 -10.80
C GLU A 54 -12.40 -2.25 -10.80
N GLU A 55 -11.83 -3.17 -11.58
CA GLU A 55 -12.27 -4.57 -11.56
C GLU A 55 -11.96 -5.21 -10.20
N ILE A 56 -12.90 -5.99 -9.67
CA ILE A 56 -12.70 -6.75 -8.44
C ILE A 56 -12.36 -8.22 -8.75
N GLN A 57 -11.50 -8.82 -7.94
CA GLN A 57 -11.11 -10.21 -8.14
C GLN A 57 -12.24 -11.17 -7.70
N PRO A 58 -12.41 -12.32 -8.37
CA PRO A 58 -13.52 -13.23 -8.09
C PRO A 58 -13.44 -13.92 -6.73
N ALA A 59 -12.25 -14.17 -6.19
CA ALA A 59 -12.07 -14.86 -4.92
C ALA A 59 -12.59 -14.05 -3.72
N PHE A 60 -13.01 -14.76 -2.65
CA PHE A 60 -13.27 -14.20 -1.30
C PHE A 60 -14.24 -13.00 -1.24
N ARG A 61 -15.05 -12.80 -2.28
CA ARG A 61 -16.08 -11.76 -2.31
C ARG A 61 -17.22 -12.08 -1.34
N SER A 62 -17.72 -11.06 -0.65
CA SER A 62 -18.87 -11.18 0.22
C SER A 62 -19.77 -9.95 0.06
N LEU A 63 -21.08 -10.21 0.01
CA LEU A 63 -22.10 -9.20 0.17
C LEU A 63 -23.17 -9.78 1.09
N LYS A 64 -23.42 -9.12 2.22
CA LYS A 64 -24.41 -9.50 3.21
C LYS A 64 -25.29 -8.29 3.47
N VAL A 65 -26.60 -8.51 3.58
CA VAL A 65 -27.52 -7.45 4.00
C VAL A 65 -28.11 -7.85 5.34
N LEU A 66 -27.92 -6.99 6.34
CA LEU A 66 -28.40 -7.19 7.70
C LEU A 66 -29.54 -6.21 8.01
N ASP A 67 -30.53 -6.66 8.77
CA ASP A 67 -31.55 -5.79 9.37
C ASP A 67 -31.05 -5.16 10.69
N GLN A 68 -31.87 -4.30 11.28
CA GLN A 68 -31.62 -3.62 12.57
C GLN A 68 -31.34 -4.56 13.76
N THR A 69 -31.68 -5.85 13.67
CA THR A 69 -31.39 -6.86 14.69
C THR A 69 -30.08 -7.61 14.43
N GLY A 70 -29.39 -7.28 13.33
CA GLY A 70 -28.20 -8.00 12.84
C GLY A 70 -28.53 -9.28 12.07
N LYS A 71 -29.80 -9.54 11.74
CA LYS A 71 -30.21 -10.75 11.04
C LYS A 71 -30.04 -10.59 9.53
N ARG A 72 -29.54 -11.65 8.89
CA ARG A 72 -29.29 -11.68 7.44
C ARG A 72 -30.57 -11.75 6.61
N VAL A 73 -30.76 -10.79 5.71
CA VAL A 73 -31.93 -10.64 4.84
C VAL A 73 -31.64 -10.78 3.34
N ASP A 74 -30.40 -11.06 2.94
CA ASP A 74 -30.04 -11.44 1.56
C ASP A 74 -30.16 -12.96 1.30
N ARG A 75 -30.06 -13.34 0.03
CA ARG A 75 -30.17 -14.73 -0.46
C ARG A 75 -28.85 -15.51 -0.48
N ASN A 76 -27.76 -14.92 0.00
CA ASN A 76 -26.41 -15.50 -0.02
C ASN A 76 -25.93 -15.88 -1.44
N ASP A 77 -26.24 -15.04 -2.41
CA ASP A 77 -25.94 -15.24 -3.84
C ASP A 77 -25.09 -14.11 -4.44
N ALA A 78 -24.20 -13.55 -3.61
CA ALA A 78 -23.28 -12.48 -4.00
C ALA A 78 -22.43 -12.87 -5.22
N HIS A 79 -22.50 -12.07 -6.28
CA HIS A 79 -21.79 -12.35 -7.52
C HIS A 79 -21.30 -11.08 -8.21
N ILE A 80 -20.21 -11.22 -8.96
CA ILE A 80 -19.72 -10.16 -9.84
C ILE A 80 -20.58 -10.17 -11.10
N ASN A 81 -21.00 -8.98 -11.54
CA ASN A 81 -21.78 -8.84 -12.76
C ASN A 81 -20.97 -9.35 -13.97
N LYS A 82 -21.59 -10.21 -14.79
CA LYS A 82 -20.92 -10.85 -15.93
C LYS A 82 -20.50 -9.89 -17.04
N LYS A 83 -21.21 -8.76 -17.20
CA LYS A 83 -20.94 -7.75 -18.23
C LYS A 83 -19.99 -6.66 -17.73
N ASN A 84 -19.98 -6.41 -16.43
CA ASN A 84 -19.14 -5.38 -15.82
C ASN A 84 -18.50 -5.90 -14.53
N LYS A 85 -17.21 -6.23 -14.59
CA LYS A 85 -16.45 -6.79 -13.45
C LYS A 85 -16.19 -5.81 -12.32
N THR A 86 -16.61 -4.55 -12.45
CA THR A 86 -16.55 -3.55 -11.39
C THR A 86 -17.78 -3.61 -10.47
N ILE A 87 -18.79 -4.44 -10.76
CA ILE A 87 -20.05 -4.45 -10.01
C ILE A 87 -20.21 -5.74 -9.22
N LEU A 88 -20.44 -5.63 -7.91
CA LEU A 88 -20.86 -6.70 -7.01
C LEU A 88 -22.37 -6.59 -6.74
N GLU A 89 -23.11 -7.68 -6.94
CA GLU A 89 -24.57 -7.72 -6.76
C GLU A 89 -24.99 -8.86 -5.82
N GLY A 90 -26.11 -8.68 -5.11
CA GLY A 90 -26.75 -9.74 -4.32
C GLY A 90 -28.26 -9.52 -4.23
N ASN A 91 -29.03 -10.61 -4.22
CA ASN A 91 -30.48 -10.53 -4.17
C ASN A 91 -30.99 -10.50 -2.72
N LEU A 92 -32.06 -9.73 -2.51
CA LEU A 92 -32.73 -9.65 -1.22
C LEU A 92 -33.86 -10.67 -1.11
N LYS A 93 -34.22 -11.03 0.12
CA LYS A 93 -35.47 -11.73 0.40
C LYS A 93 -36.65 -10.80 0.12
N SER A 94 -37.80 -11.35 -0.29
CA SER A 94 -38.99 -10.56 -0.58
C SER A 94 -39.63 -9.98 0.69
N ASN A 95 -40.32 -8.85 0.53
CA ASN A 95 -41.14 -8.20 1.56
C ASN A 95 -40.36 -7.84 2.83
N LEU A 96 -39.22 -7.17 2.69
CA LEU A 96 -38.55 -6.56 3.83
C LEU A 96 -39.46 -5.47 4.42
N GLY A 97 -39.66 -5.50 5.74
CA GLY A 97 -40.47 -4.52 6.44
C GLY A 97 -39.74 -3.19 6.63
N ASP A 98 -40.43 -2.23 7.23
CA ASP A 98 -39.86 -0.93 7.56
C ASP A 98 -38.73 -1.10 8.60
N GLY A 99 -37.60 -0.40 8.40
CA GLY A 99 -36.45 -0.50 9.27
C GLY A 99 -35.17 0.03 8.67
N THR A 100 -34.11 0.02 9.49
CA THR A 100 -32.74 0.30 9.05
C THR A 100 -32.04 -1.00 8.64
N TYR A 101 -31.32 -0.93 7.54
CA TYR A 101 -30.58 -2.04 6.94
C TYR A 101 -29.12 -1.66 6.71
N THR A 102 -28.24 -2.65 6.61
CA THR A 102 -26.82 -2.43 6.34
C THR A 102 -26.30 -3.46 5.33
N ILE A 103 -25.71 -2.98 4.24
CA ILE A 103 -24.97 -3.78 3.29
C ILE A 103 -23.53 -3.90 3.81
N GLN A 104 -23.12 -5.07 4.26
CA GLN A 104 -21.73 -5.39 4.57
C GLN A 104 -21.09 -6.06 3.36
N TRP A 105 -19.92 -5.59 2.94
CA TRP A 105 -19.22 -6.14 1.78
C TRP A 105 -17.73 -6.35 2.04
N ASN A 106 -17.17 -7.31 1.30
CA ASN A 106 -15.73 -7.63 1.25
C ASN A 106 -15.37 -8.00 -0.18
N ILE A 107 -14.30 -7.42 -0.71
CA ILE A 107 -13.77 -7.70 -2.06
C ILE A 107 -12.25 -7.65 -2.04
N ILE A 108 -11.62 -8.16 -3.10
CA ILE A 108 -10.20 -7.95 -3.35
C ILE A 108 -10.07 -7.03 -4.57
N SER A 109 -9.37 -5.92 -4.43
CA SER A 109 -9.07 -4.97 -5.52
C SER A 109 -8.14 -5.58 -6.57
N SER A 110 -8.01 -4.97 -7.75
CA SER A 110 -7.14 -5.47 -8.81
C SER A 110 -5.65 -5.48 -8.42
N ASP A 111 -5.27 -4.67 -7.44
CA ASP A 111 -3.92 -4.60 -6.89
C ASP A 111 -3.60 -5.73 -5.87
N GLY A 112 -4.62 -6.45 -5.41
CA GLY A 112 -4.51 -7.64 -4.56
C GLY A 112 -4.71 -7.40 -3.06
N HIS A 113 -5.19 -6.23 -2.65
CA HIS A 113 -5.54 -5.99 -1.25
C HIS A 113 -7.03 -6.26 -0.97
N PRO A 114 -7.36 -6.87 0.18
CA PRO A 114 -8.75 -6.97 0.61
C PRO A 114 -9.25 -5.59 1.07
N VAL A 115 -10.46 -5.24 0.64
CA VAL A 115 -11.18 -4.05 1.04
C VAL A 115 -12.57 -4.46 1.52
N ASN A 116 -12.98 -3.92 2.65
CA ASN A 116 -14.29 -4.17 3.24
C ASN A 116 -14.95 -2.86 3.64
N GLY A 117 -16.27 -2.90 3.83
CA GLY A 117 -17.02 -1.75 4.29
C GLY A 117 -18.48 -2.06 4.56
N THR A 118 -19.20 -1.02 4.98
CA THR A 118 -20.63 -1.09 5.30
C THR A 118 -21.37 0.10 4.68
N ILE A 119 -22.54 -0.14 4.10
CA ILE A 119 -23.42 0.90 3.52
C ILE A 119 -24.79 0.80 4.19
N PRO A 120 -25.14 1.73 5.09
CA PRO A 120 -26.49 1.80 5.66
C PRO A 120 -27.53 2.30 4.64
N PHE A 121 -28.77 1.83 4.75
CA PHE A 121 -29.94 2.37 4.05
C PHE A 121 -31.22 2.09 4.86
N GLN A 122 -32.33 2.72 4.52
CA GLN A 122 -33.61 2.57 5.22
C GLN A 122 -34.75 2.18 4.28
N ILE A 123 -35.72 1.43 4.80
CA ILE A 123 -36.99 1.14 4.13
C ILE A 123 -38.12 1.70 5.00
N GLY A 124 -39.01 2.48 4.41
CA GLY A 124 -40.18 3.06 5.07
C GLY A 124 -39.82 4.09 6.16
N ASN A 125 -40.76 4.32 7.09
CA ASN A 125 -40.64 5.34 8.13
C ASN A 125 -40.10 4.75 9.44
N ALA A 126 -38.82 4.36 9.44
CA ALA A 126 -38.09 4.12 10.68
C ALA A 126 -37.67 5.48 11.26
N GLY A 127 -38.07 5.80 12.50
CA GLY A 127 -37.67 7.04 13.17
C GLY A 127 -36.14 7.26 13.19
N LYS A 128 -35.73 8.53 13.44
CA LYS A 128 -34.34 9.03 13.37
C LYS A 128 -33.26 7.97 13.68
N SER A 129 -32.35 7.81 12.71
CA SER A 129 -31.07 7.10 12.71
C SER A 129 -30.54 6.74 14.12
N VAL A 130 -30.57 5.45 14.44
CA VAL A 130 -29.71 4.89 15.49
C VAL A 130 -28.28 4.98 14.96
N GLY A 131 -27.50 5.90 15.54
CA GLY A 131 -26.12 6.26 15.19
C GLY A 131 -25.40 5.25 14.31
N GLN A 132 -25.42 5.50 13.00
CA GLN A 132 -24.72 4.68 12.03
C GLN A 132 -23.23 4.65 12.36
N ALA A 133 -22.71 3.44 12.47
CA ALA A 133 -21.30 3.21 12.23
C ALA A 133 -21.03 3.71 10.80
N ALA A 134 -20.31 4.82 10.69
CA ALA A 134 -19.88 5.38 9.41
C ALA A 134 -19.30 4.25 8.55
N ALA A 135 -19.53 4.30 7.24
CA ALA A 135 -18.83 3.45 6.27
C ALA A 135 -17.32 3.55 6.51
N ALA A 136 -16.78 2.60 7.27
CA ALA A 136 -15.37 2.57 7.63
C ALA A 136 -14.73 1.53 6.73
N THR A 137 -14.11 2.00 5.65
CA THR A 137 -13.24 1.14 4.85
C THR A 137 -11.98 0.88 5.67
N SER A 138 -11.84 -0.34 6.19
CA SER A 138 -10.67 -0.72 6.99
C SER A 138 -9.72 -1.59 6.16
N GLY A 139 -8.49 -1.10 5.96
CA GLY A 139 -7.43 -1.88 5.34
C GLY A 139 -6.87 -2.93 6.30
N TYR A 140 -6.12 -3.90 5.76
CA TYR A 140 -5.48 -4.94 6.56
C TYR A 140 -4.27 -4.39 7.36
N THR A 141 -4.24 -4.63 8.67
CA THR A 141 -3.07 -4.33 9.50
C THR A 141 -2.11 -5.52 9.57
N PRO A 142 -0.82 -5.36 9.21
CA PRO A 142 0.16 -6.46 9.26
C PRO A 142 0.29 -7.11 10.64
N HIS A 143 0.11 -8.43 10.67
CA HIS A 143 0.43 -9.27 11.84
C HIS A 143 1.87 -9.81 11.77
N ALA A 144 2.33 -10.42 12.88
CA ALA A 144 3.71 -10.90 13.02
C ALA A 144 4.10 -11.97 12.00
N ASP A 145 3.16 -12.82 11.61
CA ASP A 145 3.31 -13.82 10.55
C ASP A 145 3.69 -13.20 9.20
N MET A 146 3.00 -12.14 8.78
CA MET A 146 3.33 -11.41 7.56
C MET A 146 4.73 -10.81 7.64
N ILE A 147 5.05 -10.15 8.76
CA ILE A 147 6.36 -9.51 8.97
C ILE A 147 7.47 -10.55 8.87
N VAL A 148 7.33 -11.70 9.54
CA VAL A 148 8.33 -12.78 9.54
C VAL A 148 8.48 -13.42 8.16
N ILE A 149 7.39 -13.75 7.48
CA ILE A 149 7.43 -14.39 6.15
C ILE A 149 8.07 -13.45 5.12
N ARG A 150 7.71 -12.16 5.13
CA ARG A 150 8.32 -11.15 4.24
C ARG A 150 9.79 -10.89 4.58
N TRP A 151 10.13 -10.81 5.87
CA TRP A 151 11.52 -10.65 6.29
C TRP A 151 12.37 -11.83 5.81
N LEU A 152 11.88 -13.06 5.96
CA LEU A 152 12.53 -14.27 5.47
C LEU A 152 12.75 -14.21 3.96
N PHE A 153 11.74 -13.78 3.18
CA PHE A 153 11.87 -13.60 1.74
C PHE A 153 13.00 -12.60 1.40
N TYR A 154 12.97 -11.39 1.95
CA TYR A 154 13.93 -10.34 1.61
C TYR A 154 15.36 -10.64 2.09
N ILE A 155 15.53 -11.24 3.27
CA ILE A 155 16.86 -11.62 3.76
C ILE A 155 17.45 -12.78 2.93
N SER A 156 16.64 -13.75 2.51
CA SER A 156 17.08 -14.83 1.63
C SER A 156 17.47 -14.32 0.24
N CYS A 157 16.69 -13.42 -0.36
CA CYS A 157 17.05 -12.75 -1.61
C CYS A 157 18.37 -11.96 -1.46
N SER A 158 18.50 -11.19 -0.38
CA SER A 158 19.70 -10.39 -0.09
C SER A 158 20.94 -11.26 0.05
N LEU A 159 20.87 -12.31 0.88
CA LEU A 159 21.99 -13.25 1.07
C LEU A 159 22.40 -13.93 -0.24
N PHE A 160 21.43 -14.38 -1.05
CA PHE A 160 21.71 -15.07 -2.30
C PHE A 160 22.38 -14.15 -3.33
N VAL A 161 21.78 -12.99 -3.65
CA VAL A 161 22.37 -12.08 -4.65
C VAL A 161 23.66 -11.47 -4.13
N GLY A 162 23.67 -11.10 -2.85
CA GLY A 162 24.79 -10.40 -2.21
C GLY A 162 26.05 -11.24 -2.18
N VAL A 163 25.95 -12.55 -1.87
CA VAL A 163 27.13 -13.41 -1.86
C VAL A 163 27.71 -13.62 -3.26
N LEU A 164 26.87 -13.76 -4.28
CA LEU A 164 27.32 -13.89 -5.68
C LEU A 164 27.90 -12.57 -6.20
N PHE A 165 27.24 -11.45 -5.93
CA PHE A 165 27.71 -10.13 -6.33
C PHE A 165 29.05 -9.80 -5.67
N PHE A 166 29.14 -10.01 -4.35
CA PHE A 166 30.38 -9.82 -3.61
C PHE A 166 31.52 -10.65 -4.20
N SER A 167 31.26 -11.94 -4.45
CA SER A 167 32.24 -12.88 -5.01
C SER A 167 32.70 -12.49 -6.41
N LEU A 168 31.81 -11.94 -7.25
CA LEU A 168 32.10 -11.62 -8.65
C LEU A 168 32.71 -10.23 -8.85
N PHE A 169 32.25 -9.24 -8.09
CA PHE A 169 32.50 -7.82 -8.39
C PHE A 169 33.21 -7.06 -7.28
N VAL A 170 33.08 -7.50 -6.03
CA VAL A 170 33.62 -6.76 -4.87
C VAL A 170 34.96 -7.33 -4.41
N TYR A 171 35.06 -8.65 -4.29
CA TYR A 171 36.26 -9.28 -3.75
C TYR A 171 37.45 -9.21 -4.72
N LYS A 172 38.64 -8.93 -4.18
CA LYS A 172 39.87 -8.70 -4.95
C LYS A 172 41.03 -9.65 -4.64
N GLY A 173 40.81 -10.71 -3.87
CA GLY A 173 41.87 -11.66 -3.50
C GLY A 173 42.19 -12.73 -4.53
N LYS A 174 43.36 -13.36 -4.34
CA LYS A 174 43.94 -14.35 -5.26
C LYS A 174 43.17 -15.67 -5.31
N SER A 175 42.49 -16.03 -4.21
CA SER A 175 41.62 -17.20 -4.10
C SER A 175 40.19 -16.75 -3.87
N LEU A 176 39.49 -16.41 -4.95
CA LEU A 176 38.04 -16.53 -4.94
C LEU A 176 37.59 -17.42 -6.07
N TYR A 177 37.70 -18.70 -5.77
CA TYR A 177 36.77 -19.67 -6.30
C TYR A 177 35.82 -20.03 -5.17
N PHE A 178 34.54 -20.02 -5.49
CA PHE A 178 33.43 -20.16 -4.55
C PHE A 178 33.71 -21.20 -3.46
N SER A 179 33.90 -20.70 -2.23
CA SER A 179 34.28 -21.53 -1.10
C SER A 179 33.08 -22.32 -0.58
N ASN A 180 33.34 -23.35 0.24
CA ASN A 180 32.28 -24.10 0.92
C ASN A 180 31.34 -23.21 1.76
N LYS A 181 31.82 -22.06 2.24
CA LYS A 181 30.99 -21.08 2.95
C LYS A 181 29.97 -20.44 2.01
N VAL A 182 30.38 -20.06 0.78
CA VAL A 182 29.47 -19.51 -0.22
C VAL A 182 28.39 -20.52 -0.58
N TYR A 183 28.76 -21.78 -0.86
CA TYR A 183 27.78 -22.83 -1.15
C TYR A 183 26.82 -23.10 0.01
N ARG A 184 27.27 -22.92 1.26
CA ARG A 184 26.41 -23.05 2.43
C ARG A 184 25.41 -21.90 2.54
N ILE A 185 25.87 -20.65 2.37
CA ILE A 185 25.00 -19.47 2.36
C ILE A 185 23.95 -19.58 1.25
N LEU A 186 24.35 -19.97 0.04
CA LEU A 186 23.41 -20.16 -1.08
C LEU A 186 22.36 -21.21 -0.78
N ARG A 187 22.73 -22.36 -0.20
CA ARG A 187 21.77 -23.40 0.19
C ARG A 187 20.78 -22.91 1.24
N TYR A 188 21.23 -22.22 2.28
CA TYR A 188 20.32 -21.66 3.28
C TYR A 188 19.42 -20.56 2.70
N SER A 189 19.95 -19.75 1.78
CA SER A 189 19.17 -18.73 1.09
C SER A 189 18.08 -19.36 0.22
N ILE A 190 18.38 -20.45 -0.49
CA ILE A 190 17.39 -21.22 -1.26
C ILE A 190 16.31 -21.81 -0.36
N TRP A 191 16.67 -22.43 0.76
CA TRP A 191 15.69 -22.99 1.70
C TRP A 191 14.80 -21.92 2.34
N GLY A 192 15.40 -20.80 2.78
CA GLY A 192 14.63 -19.68 3.34
C GLY A 192 13.70 -19.04 2.31
N LEU A 193 14.18 -18.85 1.07
CA LEU A 193 13.36 -18.31 -0.02
C LEU A 193 12.21 -19.26 -0.36
N PHE A 194 12.48 -20.56 -0.52
CA PHE A 194 11.46 -21.58 -0.74
C PHE A 194 10.39 -21.57 0.35
N LEU A 195 10.82 -21.61 1.62
CA LEU A 195 9.90 -21.59 2.76
C LEU A 195 9.05 -20.32 2.77
N SER A 196 9.64 -19.15 2.51
CA SER A 196 8.90 -17.89 2.46
C SER A 196 7.87 -17.85 1.33
N ILE A 197 8.19 -18.35 0.13
CA ILE A 197 7.26 -18.41 -1.00
C ILE A 197 6.13 -19.38 -0.67
N VAL A 198 6.42 -20.58 -0.16
CA VAL A 198 5.40 -21.58 0.19
C VAL A 198 4.46 -21.06 1.28
N LEU A 199 4.99 -20.45 2.35
CA LEU A 199 4.17 -19.88 3.43
C LEU A 199 3.38 -18.63 3.02
N SER A 200 3.80 -17.93 1.95
CA SER A 200 3.08 -16.74 1.49
C SER A 200 1.69 -17.04 0.93
N LEU A 201 1.44 -18.25 0.42
CA LEU A 201 0.12 -18.64 -0.09
C LEU A 201 -0.93 -18.74 1.02
N PRO A 202 -0.77 -19.60 2.07
CA PRO A 202 -1.75 -19.65 3.15
C PRO A 202 -1.84 -18.31 3.90
N LEU A 203 -0.73 -17.56 4.03
CA LEU A 203 -0.79 -16.20 4.56
C LEU A 203 -1.73 -15.31 3.72
N GLN A 204 -1.57 -15.28 2.39
CA GLN A 204 -2.45 -14.49 1.54
C GLN A 204 -3.90 -14.96 1.66
N THR A 205 -4.14 -16.28 1.70
CA THR A 205 -5.48 -16.83 1.94
C THR A 205 -6.09 -16.36 3.27
N THR A 206 -5.30 -16.27 4.36
CA THR A 206 -5.81 -15.71 5.63
C THR A 206 -6.21 -14.25 5.50
N ILE A 207 -5.41 -13.46 4.78
CA ILE A 207 -5.62 -12.03 4.56
C ILE A 207 -6.89 -11.79 3.73
N ASP A 208 -7.03 -12.53 2.63
CA ASP A 208 -8.12 -12.35 1.67
C ASP A 208 -9.46 -12.86 2.21
N SER A 209 -9.45 -14.00 2.92
CA SER A 209 -10.66 -14.62 3.46
C SER A 209 -11.09 -14.08 4.83
N GLY A 210 -10.19 -13.42 5.55
CA GLY A 210 -10.38 -13.04 6.96
C GLY A 210 -10.43 -14.23 7.93
N LEU A 211 -10.02 -15.43 7.49
CA LEU A 211 -10.03 -16.66 8.31
C LEU A 211 -8.68 -16.90 8.99
N SER A 212 -8.69 -17.70 10.06
CA SER A 212 -7.47 -18.14 10.74
C SER A 212 -6.61 -19.06 9.87
N TRP A 213 -5.32 -19.17 10.21
CA TRP A 213 -4.36 -20.07 9.55
C TRP A 213 -4.84 -21.51 9.41
N THR A 214 -5.50 -22.05 10.43
CA THR A 214 -6.01 -23.43 10.43
C THR A 214 -7.06 -23.66 9.34
N ASN A 215 -7.87 -22.63 9.07
CA ASN A 215 -8.90 -22.70 8.05
C ASN A 215 -8.32 -22.37 6.68
N ALA A 216 -7.43 -21.38 6.59
CA ALA A 216 -6.84 -20.93 5.33
C ALA A 216 -6.03 -22.01 4.59
N ILE A 217 -5.48 -23.01 5.30
CA ILE A 217 -4.76 -24.14 4.68
C ILE A 217 -5.69 -25.18 4.03
N HIS A 218 -7.02 -25.03 4.14
CA HIS A 218 -7.93 -25.92 3.44
C HIS A 218 -7.74 -25.84 1.92
N PHE A 219 -7.67 -27.01 1.28
CA PHE A 219 -7.37 -27.13 -0.14
C PHE A 219 -8.30 -26.31 -1.04
N SER A 220 -9.59 -26.21 -0.69
CA SER A 220 -10.56 -25.40 -1.45
C SER A 220 -10.18 -23.92 -1.47
N LEU A 221 -9.82 -23.34 -0.32
CA LEU A 221 -9.48 -21.92 -0.19
C LEU A 221 -8.11 -21.61 -0.81
N LEU A 222 -7.13 -22.51 -0.66
CA LEU A 222 -5.85 -22.39 -1.35
C LEU A 222 -6.04 -22.43 -2.88
N MET A 223 -6.91 -23.32 -3.37
CA MET A 223 -7.20 -23.44 -4.79
C MET A 223 -7.96 -22.22 -5.34
N GLU A 224 -8.91 -21.68 -4.57
CA GLU A 224 -9.57 -20.41 -4.88
C GLU A 224 -8.54 -19.27 -4.94
N THR A 225 -7.63 -19.19 -3.97
CA THR A 225 -6.54 -18.21 -3.99
C THR A 225 -5.68 -18.36 -5.25
N ILE A 226 -5.28 -19.58 -5.61
CA ILE A 226 -4.43 -19.83 -6.79
C ILE A 226 -5.14 -19.44 -8.10
N LYS A 227 -6.41 -19.83 -8.26
CA LYS A 227 -7.14 -19.71 -9.54
C LYS A 227 -7.82 -18.36 -9.72
N ASP A 228 -8.31 -17.78 -8.63
CA ASP A 228 -9.23 -16.65 -8.65
C ASP A 228 -8.60 -15.36 -8.13
N THR A 229 -7.28 -15.38 -7.81
CA THR A 229 -6.52 -14.16 -7.46
C THR A 229 -5.29 -13.92 -8.32
N LYS A 230 -4.95 -12.64 -8.54
CA LYS A 230 -3.70 -12.21 -9.19
C LYS A 230 -2.47 -12.68 -8.41
N PHE A 231 -2.54 -12.64 -7.07
CA PHE A 231 -1.48 -13.14 -6.19
C PHE A 231 -1.19 -14.62 -6.48
N GLY A 232 -2.23 -15.45 -6.57
CA GLY A 232 -2.13 -16.88 -6.84
C GLY A 232 -1.42 -17.22 -8.15
N HIS A 233 -1.74 -16.48 -9.22
CA HIS A 233 -1.06 -16.62 -10.51
C HIS A 233 0.42 -16.25 -10.41
N ILE A 234 0.76 -15.14 -9.74
CA ILE A 234 2.14 -14.72 -9.54
C ILE A 234 2.90 -15.71 -8.64
N TRP A 235 2.23 -16.26 -7.64
CA TRP A 235 2.78 -17.31 -6.77
C TRP A 235 3.17 -18.56 -7.57
N LEU A 236 2.36 -18.99 -8.55
CA LEU A 236 2.73 -20.10 -9.45
C LEU A 236 3.98 -19.78 -10.28
N VAL A 237 4.08 -18.55 -10.80
CA VAL A 237 5.28 -18.07 -11.51
C VAL A 237 6.49 -18.10 -10.56
N GLN A 238 6.34 -17.66 -9.32
CA GLN A 238 7.41 -17.68 -8.32
C GLN A 238 7.85 -19.10 -7.96
N ILE A 239 6.95 -20.07 -7.85
CA ILE A 239 7.30 -21.48 -7.67
C ILE A 239 8.12 -22.00 -8.86
N GLY A 240 7.70 -21.71 -10.09
CA GLY A 240 8.45 -22.08 -11.29
C GLY A 240 9.85 -21.46 -11.33
N LEU A 241 9.96 -20.16 -11.05
CA LEU A 241 11.24 -19.46 -10.95
C LEU A 241 12.11 -19.97 -9.79
N MET A 242 11.51 -20.37 -8.67
CA MET A 242 12.21 -20.94 -7.53
C MET A 242 12.81 -22.31 -7.87
N ILE A 243 12.11 -23.14 -8.66
CA ILE A 243 12.62 -24.41 -9.17
C ILE A 243 13.81 -24.16 -10.09
N ILE A 244 13.69 -23.21 -11.03
CA ILE A 244 14.78 -22.82 -11.94
C ILE A 244 16.00 -22.32 -11.16
N LEU A 245 15.79 -21.42 -10.19
CA LEU A 245 16.85 -20.88 -9.33
C LEU A 245 17.55 -21.99 -8.54
N SER A 246 16.79 -22.93 -7.98
CA SER A 246 17.32 -24.08 -7.25
C SER A 246 18.15 -24.98 -8.16
N PHE A 247 17.69 -25.25 -9.38
CA PHE A 247 18.41 -26.04 -10.36
C PHE A 247 19.71 -25.36 -10.83
N ILE A 248 19.66 -24.05 -11.12
CA ILE A 248 20.86 -23.26 -11.46
C ILE A 248 21.85 -23.26 -10.30
N THR A 249 21.37 -23.14 -9.06
CA THR A 249 22.21 -23.18 -7.86
C THR A 249 22.85 -24.56 -7.67
N TYR A 250 22.11 -25.64 -7.95
CA TYR A 250 22.64 -27.00 -7.97
C TYR A 250 23.77 -27.14 -9.01
N LEU A 251 23.53 -26.71 -10.26
CA LEU A 251 24.54 -26.73 -11.33
C LEU A 251 25.75 -25.86 -11.00
N PHE A 252 25.52 -24.71 -10.38
CA PHE A 252 26.57 -23.81 -9.91
C PHE A 252 27.49 -24.51 -8.90
N ILE A 253 26.93 -25.18 -7.89
CA ILE A 253 27.70 -25.92 -6.88
C ILE A 253 28.47 -27.08 -7.52
N HIS A 254 27.84 -27.86 -8.40
CA HIS A 254 28.47 -29.03 -9.04
C HIS A 254 29.51 -28.66 -10.09
N SER A 255 29.34 -27.53 -10.78
CA SER A 255 30.34 -26.99 -11.71
C SER A 255 31.53 -26.32 -11.02
N LYS A 256 31.66 -26.51 -9.70
CA LYS A 256 32.67 -25.86 -8.84
C LYS A 256 32.63 -24.35 -8.95
N GLY A 257 31.46 -23.77 -9.18
CA GLY A 257 31.24 -22.33 -9.21
C GLY A 257 31.71 -21.65 -10.51
N LYS A 258 31.29 -22.15 -11.68
CA LYS A 258 31.50 -21.41 -12.94
C LYS A 258 30.78 -20.06 -12.91
N LYS A 259 31.47 -18.98 -13.30
CA LYS A 259 30.92 -17.61 -13.32
C LYS A 259 29.62 -17.48 -14.12
N GLN A 260 29.49 -18.24 -15.22
CA GLN A 260 28.27 -18.27 -16.04
C GLN A 260 27.05 -18.71 -15.23
N MET A 261 27.19 -19.72 -14.37
CA MET A 261 26.11 -20.20 -13.51
C MET A 261 25.81 -19.21 -12.37
N ALA A 262 26.80 -18.46 -11.88
CA ALA A 262 26.57 -17.37 -10.94
C ALA A 262 25.74 -16.23 -11.58
N TYR A 263 26.06 -15.84 -12.81
CA TYR A 263 25.25 -14.85 -13.55
C TYR A 263 23.83 -15.36 -13.79
N ALA A 264 23.67 -16.63 -14.20
CA ALA A 264 22.36 -17.24 -14.35
C ALA A 264 21.55 -17.23 -13.05
N GLY A 265 22.21 -17.49 -11.91
CA GLY A 265 21.58 -17.43 -10.59
C GLY A 265 21.11 -16.02 -10.21
N ILE A 266 21.93 -15.00 -10.45
CA ILE A 266 21.54 -13.59 -10.24
C ILE A 266 20.32 -13.23 -11.10
N ILE A 267 20.33 -13.62 -12.38
CA ILE A 267 19.24 -13.33 -13.32
C ILE A 267 17.95 -14.04 -12.90
N ALA A 268 18.03 -15.32 -12.52
CA ALA A 268 16.87 -16.07 -12.03
C ALA A 268 16.28 -15.47 -10.74
N LEU A 269 17.13 -15.00 -9.81
CA LEU A 269 16.65 -14.31 -8.62
C LEU A 269 16.03 -12.94 -8.95
N PHE A 270 16.60 -12.19 -9.89
CA PHE A 270 16.02 -10.93 -10.34
C PHE A 270 14.66 -11.13 -11.01
N ALA A 271 14.45 -12.25 -11.74
CA ALA A 271 13.13 -12.60 -12.24
C ALA A 271 12.12 -12.82 -11.10
N ILE A 272 12.53 -13.41 -9.97
CA ILE A 272 11.68 -13.52 -8.77
C ILE A 272 11.36 -12.14 -8.20
N LEU A 273 12.34 -11.24 -8.08
CA LEU A 273 12.10 -9.87 -7.61
C LEU A 273 11.17 -9.09 -8.55
N VAL A 274 11.36 -9.18 -9.87
CA VAL A 274 10.45 -8.59 -10.86
C VAL A 274 9.04 -9.12 -10.70
N SER A 275 8.86 -10.44 -10.54
CA SER A 275 7.53 -11.03 -10.30
C SER A 275 6.87 -10.45 -9.04
N LYS A 276 7.67 -10.13 -8.02
CA LYS A 276 7.17 -9.54 -6.77
C LYS A 276 6.66 -8.11 -6.98
N SER A 277 7.31 -7.33 -7.85
CA SER A 277 6.87 -5.97 -8.22
C SER A 277 5.54 -5.92 -8.98
N PHE A 278 5.03 -7.06 -9.48
CA PHE A 278 3.67 -7.16 -10.01
C PHE A 278 2.59 -7.31 -8.92
N ILE A 279 2.98 -7.33 -7.64
CA ILE A 279 2.10 -7.42 -6.47
C ILE A 279 2.24 -6.13 -5.64
N GLY A 280 1.13 -5.46 -5.33
CA GLY A 280 1.09 -4.28 -4.45
C GLY A 280 1.08 -2.94 -5.19
N HIS A 281 1.34 -1.85 -4.46
CA HIS A 281 1.10 -0.47 -4.93
C HIS A 281 1.93 -0.04 -6.15
N ALA A 282 3.01 -0.76 -6.49
CA ALA A 282 3.75 -0.49 -7.71
C ALA A 282 2.90 -0.65 -8.99
N THR A 283 1.83 -1.47 -8.93
CA THR A 283 0.92 -1.63 -10.07
C THR A 283 -0.12 -0.52 -10.19
N THR A 284 -0.17 0.40 -9.22
CA THR A 284 -1.27 1.36 -9.08
C THR A 284 -0.89 2.74 -9.60
N PHE A 285 0.33 2.89 -10.11
CA PHE A 285 0.76 4.13 -10.73
C PHE A 285 0.09 4.33 -12.08
N LYS A 286 -0.22 5.59 -12.40
CA LYS A 286 -0.71 6.01 -13.72
C LYS A 286 0.11 5.41 -14.88
N TYR A 287 1.42 5.30 -14.68
CA TYR A 287 2.33 4.58 -15.57
C TYR A 287 2.85 3.32 -14.87
N GLN A 288 2.05 2.25 -14.93
CA GLN A 288 2.31 0.97 -14.26
C GLN A 288 3.72 0.41 -14.54
N SER A 289 4.19 0.53 -15.77
CA SER A 289 5.53 0.08 -16.18
C SER A 289 6.67 0.77 -15.42
N ILE A 290 6.52 2.07 -15.19
CA ILE A 290 7.49 2.88 -14.44
C ILE A 290 7.46 2.47 -12.97
N GLY A 291 6.27 2.26 -12.41
CA GLY A 291 6.10 1.80 -11.02
C GLY A 291 6.75 0.47 -10.74
N ILE A 292 6.45 -0.53 -11.57
CA ILE A 292 7.06 -1.87 -11.46
C ILE A 292 8.59 -1.79 -11.60
N THR A 293 9.09 -0.96 -12.51
CA THR A 293 10.54 -0.80 -12.71
C THR A 293 11.20 -0.15 -11.50
N ILE A 294 10.60 0.89 -10.93
CA ILE A 294 11.13 1.62 -9.78
C ILE A 294 11.14 0.74 -8.52
N ASP A 295 10.05 0.00 -8.27
CA ASP A 295 9.94 -0.95 -7.16
C ASP A 295 10.99 -2.06 -7.29
N PHE A 296 11.12 -2.67 -8.48
CA PHE A 296 12.16 -3.66 -8.75
C PHE A 296 13.57 -3.10 -8.50
N LEU A 297 13.87 -1.90 -9.02
CA LEU A 297 15.18 -1.28 -8.83
C LEU A 297 15.46 -0.98 -7.36
N HIS A 298 14.45 -0.53 -6.60
CA HIS A 298 14.55 -0.32 -5.16
C HIS A 298 14.89 -1.63 -4.43
N MET A 299 14.11 -2.68 -4.69
CA MET A 299 14.29 -4.01 -4.08
C MET A 299 15.63 -4.65 -4.45
N ALA A 300 16.04 -4.57 -5.72
CA ALA A 300 17.30 -5.12 -6.20
C ALA A 300 18.51 -4.38 -5.60
N ALA A 301 18.47 -3.05 -5.54
CA ALA A 301 19.52 -2.24 -4.93
C ALA A 301 19.64 -2.53 -3.42
N ALA A 302 18.52 -2.62 -2.71
CA ALA A 302 18.51 -2.97 -1.28
C ALA A 302 19.08 -4.38 -1.03
N ALA A 303 18.68 -5.37 -1.83
CA ALA A 303 19.16 -6.74 -1.73
C ALA A 303 20.67 -6.85 -2.00
N LEU A 304 21.17 -6.17 -3.03
CA LEU A 304 22.60 -6.12 -3.35
C LEU A 304 23.40 -5.41 -2.25
N TRP A 305 22.87 -4.30 -1.73
CA TRP A 305 23.54 -3.50 -0.70
C TRP A 305 23.70 -4.27 0.60
N ILE A 306 22.59 -4.74 1.19
CA ILE A 306 22.58 -5.47 2.47
C ILE A 306 23.24 -6.84 2.31
N GLY A 307 22.94 -7.54 1.21
CA GLY A 307 23.52 -8.84 0.92
C GLY A 307 25.04 -8.83 0.82
N SER A 308 25.60 -7.83 0.14
CA SER A 308 27.06 -7.69 0.01
C SER A 308 27.71 -7.29 1.33
N LEU A 309 27.03 -6.51 2.18
CA LEU A 309 27.48 -6.22 3.55
C LEU A 309 27.60 -7.51 4.37
N LEU A 310 26.55 -8.35 4.32
CA LEU A 310 26.55 -9.66 4.99
C LEU A 310 27.65 -10.58 4.45
N ALA A 311 27.89 -10.56 3.13
CA ALA A 311 28.98 -11.30 2.54
C ALA A 311 30.35 -10.84 3.08
N ILE A 312 30.56 -9.54 3.28
CA ILE A 312 31.77 -9.01 3.93
C ILE A 312 31.90 -9.56 5.36
N ILE A 313 30.83 -9.53 6.16
CA ILE A 313 30.84 -10.04 7.55
C ILE A 313 31.21 -11.52 7.60
N PHE A 314 30.58 -12.35 6.76
CA PHE A 314 30.70 -13.81 6.86
C PHE A 314 31.90 -14.39 6.12
N LEU A 315 32.37 -13.71 5.06
CA LEU A 315 33.40 -14.24 4.16
C LEU A 315 34.73 -13.51 4.25
N LEU A 316 34.75 -12.22 4.59
CA LEU A 316 35.97 -11.42 4.54
C LEU A 316 36.64 -11.36 5.93
N ARG A 317 37.85 -11.92 6.05
CA ARG A 317 38.61 -11.96 7.30
C ARG A 317 39.95 -11.26 7.14
N LYS A 318 40.18 -10.21 7.93
CA LYS A 318 41.42 -9.41 7.89
C LYS A 318 42.68 -10.27 8.08
N LYS A 319 42.62 -11.27 8.98
CA LYS A 319 43.76 -12.14 9.31
C LYS A 319 44.20 -13.07 8.17
N GLU A 320 43.32 -13.37 7.22
CA GLU A 320 43.61 -14.33 6.14
C GLU A 320 44.31 -13.65 4.95
N ASP A 321 43.91 -12.42 4.61
CA ASP A 321 44.55 -11.61 3.55
C ASP A 321 44.22 -10.13 3.76
N GLU A 322 45.12 -9.38 4.40
CA GLU A 322 44.90 -7.97 4.75
C GLU A 322 44.82 -7.06 3.51
N THR A 323 45.61 -7.34 2.48
CA THR A 323 45.58 -6.60 1.21
C THR A 323 44.21 -6.71 0.54
N SER A 324 43.72 -7.95 0.38
CA SER A 324 42.43 -8.21 -0.24
C SER A 324 41.26 -7.74 0.63
N TYR A 325 41.42 -7.77 1.95
CA TYR A 325 40.45 -7.22 2.91
C TYR A 325 40.19 -5.74 2.63
N TRP A 326 41.24 -4.92 2.64
CA TRP A 326 41.08 -3.48 2.45
C TRP A 326 40.64 -3.09 1.04
N SER A 327 41.15 -3.76 0.00
CA SER A 327 40.72 -3.48 -1.37
C SER A 327 39.27 -3.86 -1.62
N SER A 328 38.76 -4.94 -1.01
CA SER A 328 37.36 -5.36 -1.14
C SER A 328 36.43 -4.40 -0.41
N ILE A 329 36.83 -3.89 0.76
CA ILE A 329 36.08 -2.85 1.49
C ILE A 329 35.99 -1.58 0.67
N GLN A 330 37.11 -1.11 0.11
CA GLN A 330 37.11 0.09 -0.72
C GLN A 330 36.22 -0.08 -1.97
N GLN A 331 36.30 -1.24 -2.62
CA GLN A 331 35.44 -1.57 -3.76
C GLN A 331 33.96 -1.58 -3.36
N TYR A 332 33.64 -2.14 -2.19
CA TYR A 332 32.27 -2.14 -1.67
C TYR A 332 31.79 -0.73 -1.35
N SER A 333 32.62 0.17 -0.82
CA SER A 333 32.19 1.56 -0.53
C SER A 333 31.65 2.27 -1.77
N TYR A 334 32.26 2.07 -2.95
CA TYR A 334 31.75 2.63 -4.21
C TYR A 334 30.41 2.01 -4.63
N TRP A 335 30.31 0.68 -4.56
CA TRP A 335 29.07 -0.02 -4.90
C TRP A 335 27.94 0.31 -3.92
N GLY A 336 28.23 0.34 -2.62
CA GLY A 336 27.30 0.73 -1.57
C GLY A 336 26.77 2.14 -1.78
N ALA A 337 27.63 3.10 -2.11
CA ALA A 337 27.19 4.45 -2.46
C ALA A 337 26.26 4.47 -3.69
N ALA A 338 26.57 3.68 -4.73
CA ALA A 338 25.72 3.57 -5.91
C ALA A 338 24.35 2.95 -5.58
N PHE A 339 24.31 1.88 -4.78
CA PHE A 339 23.04 1.26 -4.37
C PHE A 339 22.21 2.20 -3.49
N VAL A 340 22.83 2.89 -2.54
CA VAL A 340 22.15 3.90 -1.71
C VAL A 340 21.59 5.03 -2.58
N ALA A 341 22.32 5.50 -3.58
CA ALA A 341 21.82 6.52 -4.51
C ALA A 341 20.59 6.03 -5.28
N ILE A 342 20.58 4.77 -5.75
CA ILE A 342 19.41 4.17 -6.39
C ILE A 342 18.23 4.10 -5.42
N ILE A 343 18.44 3.58 -4.20
CA ILE A 343 17.41 3.47 -3.15
C ILE A 343 16.80 4.83 -2.81
N VAL A 344 17.62 5.88 -2.69
CA VAL A 344 17.17 7.25 -2.44
C VAL A 344 16.33 7.76 -3.61
N ALA A 345 16.80 7.61 -4.85
CA ALA A 345 16.11 8.09 -6.03
C ALA A 345 14.75 7.38 -6.23
N THR A 346 14.72 6.06 -6.11
CA THR A 346 13.49 5.28 -6.26
C THR A 346 12.53 5.51 -5.09
N GLY A 347 13.04 5.55 -3.86
CA GLY A 347 12.20 5.82 -2.67
C GLY A 347 11.62 7.23 -2.64
N MET A 348 12.35 8.23 -3.17
CA MET A 348 11.85 9.60 -3.33
C MET A 348 10.72 9.65 -4.37
N TYR A 349 10.89 8.97 -5.51
CA TYR A 349 9.83 8.87 -6.51
C TYR A 349 8.56 8.24 -5.92
N GLU A 350 8.68 7.08 -5.25
CA GLU A 350 7.55 6.40 -4.62
C GLU A 350 6.87 7.28 -3.56
N SER A 351 7.64 7.95 -2.71
CA SER A 351 7.10 8.81 -1.64
C SER A 351 6.25 9.96 -2.19
N PHE A 352 6.66 10.57 -3.31
CA PHE A 352 5.88 11.64 -3.94
C PHE A 352 4.56 11.16 -4.56
N GLN A 353 4.46 9.89 -4.94
CA GLN A 353 3.19 9.35 -5.45
C GLN A 353 2.18 9.10 -4.31
N PHE A 354 2.64 8.86 -3.08
CA PHE A 354 1.77 8.44 -1.97
C PHE A 354 1.57 9.49 -0.87
N ILE A 355 2.33 10.59 -0.88
CA ILE A 355 2.22 11.69 0.08
C ILE A 355 1.99 13.00 -0.68
N PRO A 356 0.73 13.46 -0.80
CA PRO A 356 0.40 14.66 -1.57
C PRO A 356 0.73 15.97 -0.84
N THR A 357 0.77 15.96 0.50
CA THR A 357 0.90 17.18 1.34
C THR A 357 1.88 16.99 2.49
N PHE A 358 2.45 18.10 2.99
CA PHE A 358 3.27 18.08 4.21
C PHE A 358 2.47 17.62 5.44
N ASN A 359 1.17 17.94 5.51
CA ASN A 359 0.33 17.50 6.61
C ASN A 359 0.23 15.96 6.64
N ALA A 360 0.01 15.34 5.47
CA ALA A 360 -0.03 13.90 5.34
C ALA A 360 1.28 13.23 5.78
N LEU A 361 2.44 13.87 5.57
CA LEU A 361 3.74 13.35 6.00
C LEU A 361 3.85 13.21 7.53
N PHE A 362 3.34 14.18 8.31
CA PHE A 362 3.51 14.20 9.77
C PHE A 362 2.36 13.55 10.53
N HIS A 363 1.15 13.56 9.97
CA HIS A 363 -0.07 13.15 10.68
C HIS A 363 -0.67 11.82 10.21
N THR A 364 -0.13 11.19 9.17
CA THR A 364 -0.55 9.83 8.75
C THR A 364 0.44 8.78 9.23
N SER A 365 -0.06 7.57 9.54
CA SER A 365 0.80 6.43 9.88
C SER A 365 1.80 6.11 8.77
N TYR A 366 1.37 6.25 7.51
CA TYR A 366 2.23 6.06 6.34
C TYR A 366 3.38 7.07 6.31
N GLY A 367 3.07 8.37 6.46
CA GLY A 367 4.05 9.44 6.51
C GLY A 367 5.06 9.29 7.67
N GLN A 368 4.57 8.92 8.86
CA GLN A 368 5.42 8.71 10.04
C GLN A 368 6.45 7.57 9.85
N ILE A 369 6.06 6.47 9.19
CA ILE A 369 7.01 5.40 8.88
C ILE A 369 8.03 5.84 7.82
N ILE A 370 7.62 6.66 6.84
CA ILE A 370 8.58 7.25 5.88
C ILE A 370 9.57 8.16 6.59
N ILE A 371 9.13 9.02 7.52
CA ILE A 371 10.03 9.83 8.35
C ILE A 371 11.01 8.92 9.10
N ALA A 372 10.52 7.87 9.75
CA ALA A 372 11.38 6.92 10.46
C ALA A 372 12.42 6.28 9.52
N LYS A 373 12.03 5.87 8.31
CA LYS A 373 12.95 5.36 7.29
C LYS A 373 13.99 6.39 6.86
N ILE A 374 13.59 7.64 6.65
CA ILE A 374 14.51 8.74 6.27
C ILE A 374 15.53 8.97 7.38
N VAL A 375 15.10 9.05 8.64
CA VAL A 375 15.98 9.23 9.79
C VAL A 375 16.98 8.08 9.91
N LEU A 376 16.53 6.83 9.78
CA LEU A 376 17.40 5.66 9.81
C LEU A 376 18.39 5.65 8.63
N LEU A 377 17.95 6.03 7.43
CA LEU A 377 18.81 6.13 6.25
C LEU A 377 19.88 7.20 6.44
N LEU A 378 19.51 8.40 6.92
CA LEU A 378 20.45 9.48 7.22
C LEU A 378 21.46 9.06 8.30
N PHE A 379 20.99 8.35 9.32
CA PHE A 379 21.88 7.77 10.34
C PHE A 379 22.87 6.78 9.71
N MET A 380 22.41 5.87 8.85
CA MET A 380 23.29 4.91 8.16
C MET A 380 24.30 5.59 7.24
N ILE A 381 23.88 6.61 6.48
CA ILE A 381 24.78 7.39 5.62
C ILE A 381 25.82 8.14 6.44
N GLY A 382 25.39 8.82 7.52
CA GLY A 382 26.29 9.53 8.42
C GLY A 382 27.29 8.59 9.12
N PHE A 383 26.83 7.42 9.54
CA PHE A 383 27.67 6.40 10.15
C PHE A 383 28.65 5.77 9.15
N ALA A 384 28.21 5.48 7.93
CA ALA A 384 29.06 5.01 6.84
C ALA A 384 30.11 6.04 6.45
N LEU A 385 29.75 7.33 6.37
CA LEU A 385 30.67 8.43 6.12
C LEU A 385 31.70 8.58 7.25
N PHE A 386 31.26 8.51 8.51
CA PHE A 386 32.15 8.53 9.66
C PHE A 386 33.17 7.36 9.61
N ASN A 387 32.70 6.15 9.31
CA ASN A 387 33.55 4.97 9.15
C ASN A 387 34.50 5.11 7.95
N PHE A 388 34.05 5.68 6.84
CA PHE A 388 34.87 5.93 5.65
C PHE A 388 35.99 6.94 5.93
N LEU A 389 35.67 8.07 6.58
CA LEU A 389 36.63 9.10 6.96
C LEU A 389 37.65 8.59 7.99
N ARG A 390 37.20 7.81 8.98
CA ARG A 390 38.07 7.19 10.01
C ARG A 390 38.90 6.03 9.46
N GLY A 391 38.34 5.28 8.51
CA GLY A 391 38.93 4.13 7.82
C GLY A 391 40.15 4.47 6.97
N LYS A 392 40.34 5.75 6.58
CA LYS A 392 41.59 6.24 5.97
C LYS A 392 42.83 5.96 6.81
N SER A 393 42.71 5.75 8.13
CA SER A 393 43.88 5.43 8.97
C SER A 393 44.34 3.97 8.95
N LYS A 394 43.62 3.02 8.29
CA LYS A 394 43.95 1.57 8.15
C LYS A 394 44.32 0.80 9.44
N LYS A 395 44.17 1.39 10.64
CA LYS A 395 44.77 0.88 11.89
C LYS A 395 43.96 -0.20 12.61
N LYS A 396 42.63 -0.26 12.45
CA LYS A 396 41.76 -1.26 13.11
C LYS A 396 40.81 -1.90 12.11
N ALA A 397 40.57 -3.21 12.22
CA ALA A 397 39.55 -3.90 11.43
C ALA A 397 38.18 -3.24 11.64
N LEU A 398 37.28 -3.36 10.66
CA LEU A 398 35.88 -2.98 10.83
C LEU A 398 35.34 -3.76 12.05
N GLY A 399 35.11 -3.06 13.15
CA GLY A 399 34.74 -3.62 14.44
C GLY A 399 33.22 -3.85 14.54
N PRO A 400 32.61 -3.68 15.73
CA PRO A 400 31.16 -3.84 15.92
C PRO A 400 30.29 -2.88 15.09
N SER A 401 30.88 -1.91 14.37
CA SER A 401 30.18 -0.97 13.50
C SER A 401 29.39 -1.64 12.38
N ILE A 402 29.90 -2.71 11.76
CA ILE A 402 29.14 -3.41 10.70
C ILE A 402 27.87 -4.07 11.28
N TRP A 403 27.92 -4.54 12.52
CA TRP A 403 26.75 -5.12 13.18
C TRP A 403 25.67 -4.07 13.50
N ILE A 404 26.07 -2.82 13.74
CA ILE A 404 25.14 -1.70 13.86
C ILE A 404 24.48 -1.42 12.50
N GLU A 405 25.26 -1.34 11.42
CA GLU A 405 24.72 -1.16 10.06
C GLU A 405 23.75 -2.29 9.67
N PHE A 406 24.09 -3.53 10.02
CA PHE A 406 23.19 -4.66 9.84
C PHE A 406 21.91 -4.55 10.67
N GLY A 407 22.02 -4.22 11.97
CA GLY A 407 20.88 -4.06 12.86
C GLY A 407 19.91 -2.98 12.37
N VAL A 408 20.43 -1.85 11.90
CA VAL A 408 19.60 -0.79 11.31
C VAL A 408 18.95 -1.26 9.99
N GLY A 409 19.68 -1.99 9.14
CA GLY A 409 19.13 -2.60 7.93
C GLY A 409 17.96 -3.56 8.21
N VAL A 410 18.04 -4.35 9.29
CA VAL A 410 16.95 -5.22 9.75
C VAL A 410 15.73 -4.40 10.16
N ILE A 411 15.92 -3.31 10.93
CA ILE A 411 14.83 -2.41 11.32
C ILE A 411 14.17 -1.79 10.08
N VAL A 412 14.95 -1.38 9.08
CA VAL A 412 14.42 -0.83 7.82
C VAL A 412 13.57 -1.86 7.07
N PHE A 413 13.95 -3.14 7.04
CA PHE A 413 13.11 -4.19 6.46
C PHE A 413 11.80 -4.40 7.22
N ILE A 414 11.82 -4.33 8.55
CA ILE A 414 10.60 -4.41 9.36
C ILE A 414 9.67 -3.24 9.02
N LEU A 415 10.19 -2.01 8.98
CA LEU A 415 9.41 -0.83 8.59
C LEU A 415 8.88 -0.91 7.15
N ALA A 416 9.63 -1.52 6.23
CA ALA A 416 9.17 -1.76 4.88
C ALA A 416 7.97 -2.72 4.81
N ALA A 417 7.93 -3.75 5.67
CA ALA A 417 6.80 -4.67 5.75
C ALA A 417 5.50 -3.97 6.22
N PHE A 418 5.61 -2.98 7.11
CA PHE A 418 4.46 -2.18 7.54
C PHE A 418 3.93 -1.28 6.42
N LEU A 419 4.80 -0.52 5.74
CA LEU A 419 4.38 0.46 4.73
C LEU A 419 3.54 -0.12 3.60
N THR A 420 3.89 -1.32 3.14
CA THR A 420 3.24 -2.00 2.01
C THR A 420 1.79 -2.45 2.27
N ASN A 421 1.23 -2.27 3.47
CA ASN A 421 -0.19 -2.60 3.73
C ASN A 421 -0.90 -1.51 4.55
N LEU A 422 -0.21 -0.40 4.85
CA LEU A 422 -0.86 0.74 5.45
C LEU A 422 -1.58 1.54 4.37
N PRO A 423 -2.76 2.12 4.67
CA PRO A 423 -3.36 3.13 3.81
C PRO A 423 -2.34 4.22 3.52
N THR A 424 -2.25 4.64 2.27
CA THR A 424 -1.31 5.68 1.80
C THR A 424 -1.66 7.04 2.45
N GLY A 425 -0.71 7.98 2.44
CA GLY A 425 -0.90 9.33 3.02
C GLY A 425 -2.03 10.13 2.36
N LEU A 426 -2.40 9.72 1.15
CA LEU A 426 -3.57 10.10 0.39
C LEU A 426 -4.91 9.99 1.14
N ALA A 427 -5.06 9.03 2.06
CA ALA A 427 -6.31 8.79 2.81
C ALA A 427 -6.67 9.91 3.83
N ALA A 428 -5.74 10.81 4.16
CA ALA A 428 -5.97 11.96 5.03
C ALA A 428 -5.09 13.15 4.60
N PRO A 429 -5.50 13.91 3.56
CA PRO A 429 -4.71 15.02 3.01
C PRO A 429 -4.54 16.19 3.99
N GLY A 430 -5.40 16.29 5.01
CA GLY A 430 -5.33 17.28 6.08
C GLY A 430 -6.42 18.35 6.03
N ASP A 431 -6.51 19.13 7.11
CA ASP A 431 -7.52 20.17 7.33
C ASP A 431 -7.74 21.08 6.12
N VAL A 432 -9.00 21.42 5.88
CA VAL A 432 -9.41 22.34 4.81
C VAL A 432 -9.86 23.65 5.43
N GLN A 433 -9.34 24.74 4.88
CA GLN A 433 -9.84 26.09 5.10
C GLN A 433 -9.94 26.80 3.75
N GLN A 434 -11.16 27.04 3.28
CA GLN A 434 -11.42 27.76 2.02
C GLN A 434 -12.36 28.93 2.28
N THR A 435 -12.09 30.07 1.65
CA THR A 435 -12.94 31.27 1.75
C THR A 435 -13.40 31.70 0.37
N THR A 436 -14.70 31.96 0.24
CA THR A 436 -15.35 32.49 -0.97
C THR A 436 -16.16 33.72 -0.62
N VAL A 437 -16.24 34.68 -1.54
CA VAL A 437 -17.08 35.88 -1.41
C VAL A 437 -18.26 35.78 -2.36
N THR A 438 -19.48 35.93 -1.83
CA THR A 438 -20.71 35.92 -2.62
C THR A 438 -20.92 37.25 -3.35
N LYS A 439 -21.79 37.25 -4.36
CA LYS A 439 -22.15 38.47 -5.12
C LYS A 439 -22.73 39.56 -4.23
N ASP A 440 -23.39 39.19 -3.13
CA ASP A 440 -24.01 40.11 -2.18
C ASP A 440 -23.05 40.62 -1.08
N GLY A 441 -21.76 40.29 -1.20
CA GLY A 441 -20.69 40.78 -0.33
C GLY A 441 -20.56 40.03 1.00
N TYR A 442 -21.06 38.80 1.08
CA TYR A 442 -20.79 37.90 2.21
C TYR A 442 -19.49 37.13 1.97
N SER A 443 -18.61 37.07 2.96
CA SER A 443 -17.43 36.21 2.97
C SER A 443 -17.76 34.96 3.78
N ILE A 444 -17.75 33.80 3.13
CA ILE A 444 -18.01 32.51 3.76
C ILE A 444 -16.70 31.73 3.81
N THR A 445 -16.29 31.32 5.01
CA THR A 445 -15.13 30.45 5.23
C THR A 445 -15.62 29.08 5.70
N LEU A 446 -15.27 28.04 4.93
CA LEU A 446 -15.55 26.65 5.26
C LEU A 446 -14.30 26.00 5.87
N HIS A 447 -14.47 25.42 7.05
CA HIS A 447 -13.46 24.69 7.81
C HIS A 447 -13.86 23.22 7.94
N ILE A 448 -12.92 22.31 7.66
CA ILE A 448 -13.14 20.87 7.77
C ILE A 448 -11.91 20.22 8.39
N THR A 449 -12.09 19.51 9.51
CA THR A 449 -11.00 18.86 10.25
C THR A 449 -11.38 17.40 10.58
N PRO A 450 -10.50 16.40 10.34
CA PRO A 450 -9.19 16.46 9.68
C PRO A 450 -9.24 16.24 8.15
N ASN A 451 -10.43 16.33 7.54
CA ASN A 451 -10.67 16.05 6.11
C ASN A 451 -10.21 14.64 5.69
N LYS A 452 -10.79 13.64 6.35
CA LYS A 452 -10.56 12.22 6.09
C LYS A 452 -11.86 11.50 5.75
N ILE A 453 -11.76 10.28 5.24
CA ILE A 453 -12.92 9.40 5.11
C ILE A 453 -13.51 9.11 6.50
N GLY A 454 -14.82 9.22 6.63
CA GLY A 454 -15.57 9.06 7.88
C GLY A 454 -15.92 10.38 8.56
N LYS A 455 -15.91 10.38 9.90
CA LYS A 455 -16.32 11.55 10.71
C LYS A 455 -15.33 12.71 10.58
N ASN A 456 -15.88 13.89 10.30
CA ASN A 456 -15.18 15.17 10.26
C ASN A 456 -15.97 16.22 11.03
N GLU A 457 -15.27 17.24 11.50
CA GLU A 457 -15.84 18.44 12.08
C GLU A 457 -15.93 19.53 11.01
N PHE A 458 -17.14 20.05 10.79
CA PHE A 458 -17.43 21.13 9.87
C PHE A 458 -17.70 22.41 10.66
N LYS A 459 -17.11 23.51 10.21
CA LYS A 459 -17.35 24.83 10.78
C LYS A 459 -17.49 25.84 9.64
N VAL A 460 -18.43 26.77 9.78
CA VAL A 460 -18.74 27.77 8.75
C VAL A 460 -18.73 29.15 9.40
N ASP A 461 -17.82 30.01 8.96
CA ASP A 461 -17.79 31.42 9.36
C ASP A 461 -18.41 32.27 8.24
N ILE A 462 -19.48 33.00 8.55
CA ILE A 462 -20.14 33.92 7.60
C ILE A 462 -19.97 35.36 8.09
N LEU A 463 -19.21 36.14 7.31
CA LEU A 463 -18.90 37.54 7.59
C LEU A 463 -19.52 38.45 6.52
N ARG A 464 -19.96 39.65 6.91
CA ARG A 464 -20.34 40.73 5.99
C ARG A 464 -19.58 41.99 6.39
N LYS A 465 -18.83 42.59 5.46
CA LYS A 465 -17.95 43.76 5.73
C LYS A 465 -17.01 43.53 6.94
N GLY A 466 -16.51 42.30 7.10
CA GLY A 466 -15.59 41.92 8.18
C GLY A 466 -16.23 41.68 9.56
N LYS A 467 -17.55 41.72 9.69
CA LYS A 467 -18.27 41.41 10.94
C LYS A 467 -19.11 40.15 10.78
N GLN A 468 -19.22 39.36 11.85
CA GLN A 468 -20.04 38.15 11.89
C GLN A 468 -21.52 38.49 11.72
N VAL A 469 -22.20 37.74 10.87
CA VAL A 469 -23.65 37.87 10.66
C VAL A 469 -24.36 37.27 11.87
N GLN A 470 -25.05 38.09 12.67
CA GLN A 470 -25.67 37.64 13.93
C GLN A 470 -27.13 37.15 13.76
N ASN A 471 -27.76 37.47 12.63
CA ASN A 471 -29.15 37.14 12.31
C ASN A 471 -29.27 35.89 11.43
N LEU A 472 -28.41 34.88 11.66
CA LEU A 472 -28.50 33.58 11.00
C LEU A 472 -29.44 32.67 11.80
N ASP A 473 -30.46 32.15 11.14
CA ASP A 473 -31.41 31.22 11.75
C ASP A 473 -30.93 29.77 11.57
N GLN A 474 -30.49 29.43 10.36
CA GLN A 474 -29.98 28.11 10.02
C GLN A 474 -28.87 28.18 8.98
N VAL A 475 -27.89 27.28 9.08
CA VAL A 475 -26.96 26.97 7.99
C VAL A 475 -27.01 25.47 7.72
N SER A 476 -27.06 25.09 6.44
CA SER A 476 -26.94 23.70 6.02
C SER A 476 -25.85 23.53 4.98
N LEU A 477 -25.14 22.43 5.07
CA LEU A 477 -24.19 21.96 4.07
C LEU A 477 -24.80 20.81 3.31
N SER A 478 -24.78 20.89 1.98
CA SER A 478 -25.05 19.77 1.08
C SER A 478 -23.74 19.26 0.52
N LEU A 479 -23.39 18.03 0.89
CA LEU A 479 -22.14 17.35 0.55
C LEU A 479 -22.43 16.37 -0.60
N ILE A 480 -21.83 16.61 -1.76
CA ILE A 480 -22.00 15.77 -2.95
C ILE A 480 -20.61 15.34 -3.43
N CYS A 481 -20.35 14.03 -3.51
CA CYS A 481 -19.13 13.54 -4.13
C CYS A 481 -19.22 13.75 -5.65
N LEU A 482 -18.20 14.38 -6.24
CA LEU A 482 -18.14 14.67 -7.67
C LEU A 482 -17.58 13.50 -8.48
N ASP A 483 -16.84 12.62 -7.82
CA ASP A 483 -16.21 11.48 -8.47
C ASP A 483 -17.10 10.24 -8.41
N MET A 484 -18.06 10.19 -7.47
CA MET A 484 -18.86 9.00 -7.13
C MET A 484 -20.31 9.38 -6.81
N ASP A 485 -21.28 8.61 -7.30
CA ASP A 485 -22.72 8.86 -7.16
C ASP A 485 -23.27 8.14 -5.92
N MET A 486 -23.21 8.86 -4.79
CA MET A 486 -23.53 8.31 -3.46
C MET A 486 -24.64 9.07 -2.74
N GLY A 487 -25.40 9.88 -3.47
CA GLY A 487 -26.44 10.74 -2.92
C GLY A 487 -25.90 12.03 -2.30
N GLU A 488 -26.79 12.75 -1.62
CA GLU A 488 -26.50 14.02 -0.98
C GLU A 488 -26.52 13.86 0.54
N ASN A 489 -25.38 14.08 1.19
CA ASN A 489 -25.28 14.10 2.64
C ASN A 489 -25.49 15.52 3.16
N LYS A 490 -26.31 15.69 4.21
CA LYS A 490 -26.62 17.01 4.79
C LYS A 490 -26.04 17.16 6.19
N VAL A 491 -25.37 18.28 6.44
CA VAL A 491 -24.94 18.71 7.78
C VAL A 491 -25.70 19.97 8.14
N GLN A 492 -26.39 19.98 9.27
CA GLN A 492 -27.24 21.09 9.69
C GLN A 492 -26.69 21.74 10.95
N PHE A 493 -26.56 23.06 10.92
CA PHE A 493 -26.11 23.89 12.02
C PHE A 493 -27.32 24.61 12.61
N ASN A 494 -27.49 24.49 13.93
CA ASN A 494 -28.53 25.23 14.62
C ASN A 494 -27.99 26.60 15.06
N ARG A 495 -28.90 27.51 15.42
CA ARG A 495 -28.57 28.87 15.87
C ARG A 495 -27.49 28.94 16.96
N ASN A 496 -27.54 28.03 17.94
CA ASN A 496 -26.55 27.98 19.02
C ASN A 496 -25.15 27.59 18.51
N ASP A 497 -25.08 26.65 17.57
CA ASP A 497 -23.81 26.21 16.98
C ASP A 497 -23.12 27.36 16.26
N LEU A 498 -23.91 28.18 15.55
CA LEU A 498 -23.44 29.35 14.81
C LEU A 498 -23.01 30.51 15.72
N GLN A 499 -23.74 30.76 16.81
CA GLN A 499 -23.42 31.85 17.76
C GLN A 499 -22.16 31.55 18.58
N GLU A 500 -21.98 30.30 19.01
CA GLU A 500 -20.80 29.87 19.77
C GLU A 500 -19.62 29.48 18.87
N ASN A 501 -19.81 29.58 17.55
CA ASN A 501 -18.85 29.20 16.52
C ASN A 501 -18.33 27.76 16.69
N LYS A 502 -19.24 26.85 17.05
CA LYS A 502 -18.96 25.44 17.33
C LYS A 502 -18.90 24.62 16.03
N PRO A 503 -17.94 23.69 15.92
CA PRO A 503 -17.96 22.71 14.85
C PRO A 503 -19.13 21.73 15.02
N VAL A 504 -19.73 21.32 13.90
CA VAL A 504 -20.75 20.28 13.83
C VAL A 504 -20.16 19.06 13.14
N THR A 505 -20.42 17.88 13.70
CA THR A 505 -19.94 16.63 13.10
C THR A 505 -20.74 16.29 11.84
N GLY A 506 -20.02 15.99 10.77
CA GLY A 506 -20.56 15.41 9.54
C GLY A 506 -19.70 14.25 9.07
N VAL A 507 -20.12 13.59 7.99
CA VAL A 507 -19.41 12.44 7.42
C VAL A 507 -19.04 12.73 5.97
N LEU A 508 -17.77 12.49 5.63
CA LEU A 508 -17.31 12.37 4.25
C LEU A 508 -17.15 10.89 3.99
N SER A 509 -18.12 10.27 3.36
CA SER A 509 -18.21 8.80 3.36
C SER A 509 -17.19 8.10 2.47
N MET A 510 -16.44 8.84 1.67
CA MET A 510 -15.46 8.30 0.74
C MET A 510 -14.38 9.32 0.36
N ALA A 511 -13.30 8.77 -0.19
CA ALA A 511 -12.26 9.48 -0.91
C ALA A 511 -12.83 10.28 -2.09
N GLY A 512 -12.10 11.28 -2.59
CA GLY A 512 -12.42 11.97 -3.84
C GLY A 512 -12.74 13.44 -3.69
N ARG A 513 -13.13 14.06 -4.79
CA ARG A 513 -13.53 15.47 -4.87
C ARG A 513 -14.96 15.62 -4.40
N TRP A 514 -15.20 16.57 -3.52
CA TRP A 514 -16.51 16.88 -2.98
C TRP A 514 -16.90 18.31 -3.34
N LYS A 515 -18.13 18.46 -3.83
CA LYS A 515 -18.82 19.75 -3.88
C LYS A 515 -19.57 19.93 -2.56
N ILE A 516 -19.28 21.02 -1.87
CA ILE A 516 -19.96 21.41 -0.64
C ILE A 516 -20.72 22.69 -0.92
N HIS A 517 -22.04 22.59 -0.95
CA HIS A 517 -22.91 23.75 -1.08
C HIS A 517 -23.32 24.22 0.31
N VAL A 518 -22.95 25.45 0.66
CA VAL A 518 -23.33 26.13 1.90
C VAL A 518 -24.57 26.95 1.61
N HIS A 519 -25.66 26.64 2.31
CA HIS A 519 -26.90 27.39 2.28
C HIS A 519 -27.16 27.99 3.66
N GLY A 520 -27.09 29.31 3.77
CA GLY A 520 -27.42 30.07 4.98
C GLY A 520 -28.76 30.79 4.84
N LEU A 521 -29.59 30.72 5.88
CA LEU A 521 -30.86 31.43 5.96
C LEU A 521 -30.80 32.45 7.10
N THR A 522 -31.11 33.71 6.79
CA THR A 522 -31.23 34.77 7.79
C THR A 522 -32.62 34.82 8.42
N ASP A 523 -32.75 35.45 9.58
CA ASP A 523 -34.05 35.72 10.24
C ASP A 523 -35.03 36.48 9.30
N SER A 524 -34.51 37.22 8.31
CA SER A 524 -35.27 37.94 7.30
C SER A 524 -35.59 37.12 6.04
N LEU A 525 -35.36 35.80 6.06
CA LEU A 525 -35.55 34.88 4.95
C LEU A 525 -34.69 35.20 3.70
N GLN A 526 -33.59 35.93 3.88
CA GLN A 526 -32.59 36.11 2.83
C GLN A 526 -31.67 34.88 2.79
N ASN A 527 -31.50 34.31 1.60
CA ASN A 527 -30.58 33.21 1.32
C ASN A 527 -29.15 33.72 1.12
N ILE A 528 -28.18 32.96 1.61
CA ILE A 528 -26.75 33.19 1.43
C ILE A 528 -26.13 31.87 0.96
N ASP A 529 -25.75 31.81 -0.32
CA ASP A 529 -25.31 30.58 -0.96
C ASP A 529 -23.85 30.67 -1.42
N ALA A 530 -23.07 29.60 -1.17
CA ALA A 530 -21.73 29.45 -1.72
C ALA A 530 -21.38 28.00 -2.00
N ASP A 531 -20.67 27.76 -3.10
CA ASP A 531 -20.14 26.45 -3.46
C ASP A 531 -18.63 26.38 -3.17
N PHE A 532 -18.21 25.26 -2.60
CA PHE A 532 -16.81 24.91 -2.37
C PHE A 532 -16.50 23.58 -3.05
N THR A 533 -15.25 23.43 -3.51
CA THR A 533 -14.74 22.15 -4.00
C THR A 533 -13.53 21.77 -3.16
N ILE A 534 -13.62 20.63 -2.50
CA ILE A 534 -12.55 20.07 -1.67
C ILE A 534 -12.15 18.71 -2.22
N THR A 535 -11.05 18.17 -1.72
CA THR A 535 -10.69 16.77 -1.91
C THR A 535 -10.52 16.12 -0.55
N ALA A 536 -11.31 15.09 -0.27
CA ALA A 536 -11.29 14.31 0.96
C ALA A 536 -10.63 12.97 0.68
N GLY A 537 -9.67 12.54 1.51
CA GLY A 537 -9.01 11.24 1.34
C GLY A 537 -8.57 10.88 -0.09
N SER A 538 -7.95 11.83 -0.82
CA SER A 538 -7.65 11.81 -2.26
C SER A 538 -7.05 10.52 -2.84
N GLN A 539 -7.23 10.34 -4.16
CA GLN A 539 -6.60 9.39 -5.08
C GLN A 539 -5.09 9.54 -5.24
#